data_AF-A0AAE8SMK6-F1
#
_entry.id   AF-A0AAE8SMK6-F1
#
_cell.length_a   1.000
_cell.length_b   1.000
_cell.length_c   1.000
_cell.angle_alpha   90.00
_cell.angle_beta   90.00
_cell.angle_gamma   90.00
#
_symmetry.space_group_name_H-M   'P 1'
#
loop_
_entity.id
_entity.type
_entity.pdbx_description
1 polymer ?
#
loop_
_entity_poly.entity_id
_entity_poly.type
_entity_poly.pdbx_seq_one_letter_code
_entity_poly.pdbx_strand_id
1 'polypeptide(L)'
;MISILPTEIICMIAKLCSLGGQASLSQSCRALYSICKPILYRNDVANHRSSSVFHAIVHCRDQSDALRILTAAKEGGADFTKCQDARKSHPLSFYRIDATLYSPLHLAARRGLDDIVAYLIDHGLDVDDKEGVHLSRKTPLMEAILNHQKPTAVLMVRRGASRGLCPSNLEAFQATIREGLTYLVRVIVERNGLDVNAELGHGCTPLVLAVCHRRGPMIPTLLELGARALPAMQRFCSDNAFLSILWMLDSGSTLLRESLEIDEMLELIFSIATERVSPAQKNQQVLALERLLEVLCQDRQTLGNTIVPSVREFSDFLDALLQMVLSADHTDARLANLFQSWGARIQTGVFLQLSKILGSSRFTENTGRCLRQNPGLLHCFDFVHHYSLHCPTPARGWAIRYFINRVPNYAIRLVQELKQHNLPLTLRGVEMLDLSSWKVESHEDRAAQFVFSG
;
A
#
# COMPACT_ATOMS: atom_id res chain seq x y z
N MET A 1 -1.91 58.89 -26.91
CA MET A 1 -1.51 59.43 -28.22
C MET A 1 -0.84 58.39 -29.13
N ILE A 2 0.08 57.55 -28.64
CA ILE A 2 0.77 56.55 -29.48
C ILE A 2 -0.18 55.47 -30.04
N SER A 3 -1.27 55.12 -29.34
CA SER A 3 -2.27 54.15 -29.80
C SER A 3 -3.11 54.59 -31.01
N ILE A 4 -2.98 55.85 -31.45
CA ILE A 4 -3.69 56.43 -32.60
C ILE A 4 -2.83 56.31 -33.88
N LEU A 5 -1.54 55.98 -33.74
CA LEU A 5 -0.64 55.82 -34.88
C LEU A 5 -0.97 54.55 -35.67
N PRO A 6 -0.77 54.56 -37.01
CA PRO A 6 -0.84 53.36 -37.83
C PRO A 6 0.05 52.24 -37.29
N THR A 7 -0.42 51.00 -37.40
CA THR A 7 0.28 49.83 -36.88
C THR A 7 1.69 49.67 -37.46
N GLU A 8 1.93 50.10 -38.70
CA GLU A 8 3.26 50.06 -39.32
C GLU A 8 4.24 51.01 -38.64
N ILE A 9 3.79 52.21 -38.26
CA ILE A 9 4.63 53.22 -37.61
C ILE A 9 5.00 52.76 -36.20
N ILE A 10 4.03 52.20 -35.46
CA ILE A 10 4.27 51.61 -34.13
C ILE A 10 5.29 50.46 -34.23
N CYS A 11 5.16 49.59 -35.24
CA CYS A 11 6.13 48.51 -35.49
C CYS A 11 7.54 49.04 -35.82
N MET A 12 7.66 50.12 -36.61
CA MET A 12 8.96 50.73 -36.91
C MET A 12 9.61 51.35 -35.66
N ILE A 13 8.84 52.07 -34.85
CA ILE A 13 9.32 52.64 -33.58
C ILE A 13 9.79 51.51 -32.66
N ALA A 14 8.98 50.46 -32.50
CA ALA A 14 9.33 49.31 -31.68
C ALA A 14 10.62 48.64 -32.15
N LYS A 15 10.83 48.46 -33.45
CA LYS A 15 12.07 47.87 -34.01
C LYS A 15 13.34 48.69 -33.73
N LEU A 16 13.21 50.02 -33.59
CA LEU A 16 14.33 50.93 -33.32
C LEU A 16 14.66 51.06 -31.82
N CYS A 17 13.76 50.63 -30.93
CA CYS A 17 13.97 50.71 -29.48
C CYS A 17 14.83 49.56 -28.93
N SER A 18 15.57 49.82 -27.85
CA SER A 18 16.24 48.79 -27.04
C SER A 18 15.22 47.87 -26.36
N LEU A 19 15.63 46.68 -25.90
CA LEU A 19 14.74 45.71 -25.25
C LEU A 19 13.97 46.33 -24.05
N GLY A 20 14.65 47.14 -23.24
CA GLY A 20 14.01 47.87 -22.14
C GLY A 20 12.95 48.87 -22.63
N GLY A 21 13.25 49.62 -23.70
CA GLY A 21 12.29 50.56 -24.31
C GLY A 21 11.09 49.85 -24.94
N GLN A 22 11.31 48.71 -25.59
CA GLN A 22 10.23 47.86 -26.11
C GLN A 22 9.36 47.32 -24.97
N ALA A 23 9.95 46.92 -23.84
CA ALA A 23 9.22 46.44 -22.68
C ALA A 23 8.35 47.55 -22.06
N SER A 24 8.89 48.75 -21.86
CA SER A 24 8.14 49.90 -21.37
C SER A 24 7.00 50.32 -22.30
N LEU A 25 7.24 50.31 -23.62
CA LEU A 25 6.23 50.64 -24.62
C LEU A 25 5.11 49.58 -24.66
N SER A 26 5.48 48.32 -24.48
CA SER A 26 4.52 47.21 -24.37
C SER A 26 3.72 47.27 -23.06
N GLN A 27 4.32 47.68 -21.94
CA GLN A 27 3.64 47.84 -20.64
C GLN A 27 2.70 49.05 -20.58
N SER A 28 2.84 50.00 -21.52
CA SER A 28 2.10 51.26 -21.50
C SER A 28 0.60 51.09 -21.76
N CYS A 29 0.19 50.19 -22.67
CA CYS A 29 -1.22 49.84 -22.86
C CYS A 29 -1.41 48.50 -23.60
N ARG A 30 -2.61 47.90 -23.43
CA ARG A 30 -2.93 46.56 -23.98
C ARG A 30 -2.89 46.49 -25.52
N ALA A 31 -3.24 47.57 -26.20
CA ALA A 31 -3.19 47.66 -27.66
C ALA A 31 -1.75 47.75 -28.19
N LEU A 32 -0.87 48.51 -27.52
CA LEU A 32 0.54 48.55 -27.88
C LEU A 32 1.25 47.25 -27.51
N TYR A 33 0.84 46.61 -26.41
CA TYR A 33 1.31 45.29 -26.05
C TYR A 33 1.04 44.29 -27.18
N SER A 34 -0.19 44.18 -27.69
CA SER A 34 -0.50 43.20 -28.74
C SER A 34 0.29 43.42 -30.04
N ILE A 35 0.53 44.68 -30.41
CA ILE A 35 1.28 45.05 -31.62
C ILE A 35 2.80 44.84 -31.43
N CYS A 36 3.34 45.23 -30.28
CA CYS A 36 4.79 45.20 -30.03
C CYS A 36 5.30 43.85 -29.53
N LYS A 37 4.41 42.97 -29.05
CA LYS A 37 4.76 41.65 -28.51
C LYS A 37 5.59 40.82 -29.49
N PRO A 38 5.24 40.60 -30.77
CA PRO A 38 6.11 39.81 -31.67
C PRO A 38 7.52 40.40 -31.84
N ILE A 39 7.65 41.73 -31.82
CA ILE A 39 8.92 42.43 -32.00
C ILE A 39 9.78 42.37 -30.73
N LEU A 40 9.17 42.58 -29.57
CA LEU A 40 9.80 42.46 -28.25
C LEU A 40 10.43 41.08 -28.08
N TYR A 41 9.69 40.01 -28.38
CA TYR A 41 10.14 38.65 -28.16
C TYR A 41 11.18 38.20 -29.21
N ARG A 42 11.12 38.68 -30.46
CA ARG A 42 12.20 38.46 -31.44
C ARG A 42 13.51 39.13 -31.01
N ASN A 43 13.45 40.34 -30.45
CA ASN A 43 14.63 41.07 -29.98
C ASN A 43 15.22 40.49 -28.68
N ASP A 44 14.36 39.93 -27.82
CA ASP A 44 14.76 39.21 -26.62
C ASP A 44 15.58 37.96 -26.95
N VAL A 45 15.12 37.18 -27.93
CA VAL A 45 15.79 35.97 -28.41
C VAL A 45 17.20 36.25 -28.90
N ALA A 46 17.40 37.36 -29.63
CA ALA A 46 18.70 37.74 -30.16
C ALA A 46 19.71 38.15 -29.07
N ASN A 47 19.25 38.69 -27.94
CA ASN A 47 20.12 39.37 -26.96
C ASN A 47 20.23 38.67 -25.59
N HIS A 48 19.21 37.92 -25.15
CA HIS A 48 19.09 37.44 -23.76
C HIS A 48 18.79 35.94 -23.61
N ARG A 49 19.10 35.12 -24.62
CA ARG A 49 18.94 33.65 -24.57
C ARG A 49 17.51 33.22 -24.18
N SER A 50 16.51 33.96 -24.69
CA SER A 50 15.10 33.55 -24.67
C SER A 50 14.43 33.46 -23.29
N SER A 51 14.90 34.24 -22.32
CA SER A 51 14.26 34.48 -21.02
C SER A 51 12.79 34.91 -21.11
N SER A 52 12.38 35.55 -22.21
CA SER A 52 10.99 35.89 -22.47
C SER A 52 10.06 34.68 -22.63
N VAL A 53 10.56 33.51 -23.03
CA VAL A 53 9.78 32.24 -23.08
C VAL A 53 9.24 31.90 -21.70
N PHE A 54 10.06 32.04 -20.65
CA PHE A 54 9.62 31.81 -19.27
C PHE A 54 8.55 32.82 -18.85
N HIS A 55 8.73 34.11 -19.15
CA HIS A 55 7.73 35.13 -18.81
C HIS A 55 6.38 34.87 -19.49
N ALA A 56 6.39 34.41 -20.76
CA ALA A 56 5.18 34.03 -21.48
C ALA A 56 4.45 32.88 -20.79
N ILE A 57 5.19 31.85 -20.36
CA ILE A 57 4.64 30.69 -19.68
C ILE A 57 4.20 31.03 -18.26
N VAL A 58 4.88 31.93 -17.52
CA VAL A 58 4.52 32.35 -16.15
C VAL A 58 3.28 33.25 -16.12
N HIS A 59 3.14 34.18 -17.06
CA HIS A 59 2.02 35.13 -17.07
C HIS A 59 0.87 34.71 -17.99
N CYS A 60 0.91 33.47 -18.48
CA CYS A 60 -0.14 32.88 -19.30
C CYS A 60 -1.49 32.86 -18.56
N ARG A 61 -2.48 33.61 -19.09
CA ARG A 61 -3.91 33.52 -18.76
C ARG A 61 -4.64 32.63 -19.78
N ASP A 62 -4.32 32.77 -21.06
CA ASP A 62 -4.85 31.97 -22.17
C ASP A 62 -3.70 31.27 -22.93
N GLN A 63 -3.84 29.96 -23.19
CA GLN A 63 -2.80 29.15 -23.84
C GLN A 63 -2.53 29.58 -25.29
N SER A 64 -3.57 30.03 -26.00
CA SER A 64 -3.46 30.54 -27.38
C SER A 64 -2.57 31.79 -27.48
N ASP A 65 -2.69 32.71 -26.51
CA ASP A 65 -1.88 33.92 -26.45
C ASP A 65 -0.42 33.64 -26.13
N ALA A 66 -0.15 32.59 -25.34
CA ALA A 66 1.19 32.11 -25.08
C ALA A 66 1.78 31.38 -26.30
N LEU A 67 0.99 30.56 -27.00
CA LEU A 67 1.41 29.90 -28.25
C LEU A 67 1.81 30.92 -29.32
N ARG A 68 1.06 32.02 -29.47
CA ARG A 68 1.40 33.14 -30.37
C ARG A 68 2.72 33.82 -30.02
N ILE A 69 3.10 33.83 -28.73
CA ILE A 69 4.40 34.34 -28.31
C ILE A 69 5.50 33.35 -28.69
N LEU A 70 5.29 32.07 -28.39
CA LEU A 70 6.28 31.02 -28.63
C LEU A 70 6.59 30.87 -30.12
N THR A 71 5.56 30.95 -30.98
CA THR A 71 5.72 30.99 -32.44
C THR A 71 6.51 32.21 -32.90
N ALA A 72 6.19 33.40 -32.41
CA ALA A 72 6.95 34.61 -32.76
C ALA A 72 8.42 34.56 -32.27
N ALA A 73 8.66 33.97 -31.09
CA ALA A 73 10.00 33.74 -30.57
C ALA A 73 10.77 32.73 -31.42
N LYS A 74 10.12 31.64 -31.87
CA LYS A 74 10.73 30.63 -32.74
C LYS A 74 11.10 31.21 -34.10
N GLU A 75 10.21 31.98 -34.73
CA GLU A 75 10.49 32.74 -35.96
C GLU A 75 11.66 33.71 -35.80
N GLY A 76 11.87 34.23 -34.57
CA GLY A 76 13.02 35.04 -34.19
C GLY A 76 14.33 34.27 -34.01
N GLY A 77 14.34 32.95 -34.22
CA GLY A 77 15.53 32.11 -34.06
C GLY A 77 15.71 31.52 -32.67
N ALA A 78 14.64 31.42 -31.85
CA ALA A 78 14.75 30.88 -30.50
C ALA A 78 15.14 29.40 -30.51
N ASP A 79 16.22 29.09 -29.80
CA ASP A 79 16.60 27.73 -29.45
C ASP A 79 16.04 27.40 -28.06
N PHE A 80 14.88 26.74 -28.06
CA PHE A 80 14.17 26.37 -26.84
C PHE A 80 14.97 25.42 -25.93
N THR A 81 15.99 24.73 -26.47
CA THR A 81 16.85 23.80 -25.70
C THR A 81 17.91 24.53 -24.86
N LYS A 82 18.25 25.78 -25.21
CA LYS A 82 19.24 26.61 -24.50
C LYS A 82 18.60 27.72 -23.68
N CYS A 83 17.27 27.75 -23.61
CA CYS A 83 16.52 28.66 -22.76
C CYS A 83 16.81 28.36 -21.30
N GLN A 84 17.69 29.13 -20.67
CA GLN A 84 17.88 29.12 -19.22
C GLN A 84 17.21 30.35 -18.64
N ASP A 85 16.61 30.20 -17.45
CA ASP A 85 15.96 31.30 -16.76
C ASP A 85 16.91 32.49 -16.62
N ALA A 86 16.34 33.67 -16.78
CA ALA A 86 17.01 34.93 -16.64
C ALA A 86 17.64 35.02 -15.25
N ARG A 87 18.97 34.97 -15.19
CA ARG A 87 19.69 35.46 -14.00
C ARG A 87 19.19 36.87 -13.68
N LYS A 88 19.35 37.28 -12.41
CA LYS A 88 18.93 38.54 -11.73
C LYS A 88 18.93 39.88 -12.52
N SER A 89 19.42 39.94 -13.76
CA SER A 89 19.59 41.14 -14.59
C SER A 89 18.63 41.28 -15.78
N HIS A 90 17.59 40.44 -15.92
CA HIS A 90 16.67 40.57 -17.07
C HIS A 90 15.59 41.65 -16.86
N PRO A 91 15.30 42.52 -17.86
CA PRO A 91 14.35 43.64 -17.71
C PRO A 91 12.89 43.23 -17.44
N LEU A 92 12.54 41.95 -17.65
CA LEU A 92 11.22 41.37 -17.32
C LEU A 92 11.22 40.54 -16.02
N SER A 93 12.36 40.43 -15.33
CA SER A 93 12.52 39.64 -14.10
C SER A 93 11.97 40.39 -12.88
N PHE A 94 10.65 40.44 -12.72
CA PHE A 94 10.03 41.08 -11.56
C PHE A 94 9.75 40.14 -10.38
N TYR A 95 9.99 38.83 -10.51
CA TYR A 95 9.74 37.86 -9.43
C TYR A 95 10.82 36.80 -9.33
N ARG A 96 11.16 36.44 -8.07
CA ARG A 96 11.98 35.29 -7.70
C ARG A 96 11.13 34.03 -7.90
N ILE A 97 11.07 33.54 -9.14
CA ILE A 97 10.56 32.19 -9.42
C ILE A 97 11.50 31.23 -8.69
N ASP A 98 10.97 30.18 -8.06
CA ASP A 98 11.78 29.21 -7.31
C ASP A 98 12.98 28.78 -8.15
N ALA A 99 14.17 28.75 -7.55
CA ALA A 99 15.45 28.41 -8.17
C ALA A 99 15.53 26.95 -8.67
N THR A 100 14.39 26.33 -8.98
CA THR A 100 14.20 24.93 -9.34
C THR A 100 13.62 24.76 -10.76
N LEU A 101 13.19 25.85 -11.43
CA LEU A 101 12.53 25.80 -12.74
C LEU A 101 13.48 26.25 -13.87
N TYR A 102 14.37 25.35 -14.29
CA TYR A 102 15.41 25.64 -15.26
C TYR A 102 15.01 25.46 -16.73
N SER A 103 13.84 24.88 -17.01
CA SER A 103 13.38 24.57 -18.36
C SER A 103 11.93 24.98 -18.61
N PRO A 104 11.62 25.50 -19.82
CA PRO A 104 10.26 25.89 -20.18
C PRO A 104 9.31 24.69 -20.16
N LEU A 105 9.81 23.48 -20.42
CA LEU A 105 9.01 22.26 -20.40
C LEU A 105 8.59 21.88 -18.97
N HIS A 106 9.49 21.95 -17.98
CA HIS A 106 9.13 21.73 -16.56
C HIS A 106 8.08 22.71 -16.07
N LEU A 107 8.24 24.00 -16.42
CA LEU A 107 7.27 25.02 -16.02
C LEU A 107 5.90 24.80 -16.68
N ALA A 108 5.88 24.48 -17.97
CA ALA A 108 4.64 24.17 -18.69
C ALA A 108 3.95 22.93 -18.11
N ALA A 109 4.72 21.89 -17.76
CA ALA A 109 4.24 20.68 -17.12
C ALA A 109 3.64 20.93 -15.73
N ARG A 110 4.35 21.68 -14.88
CA ARG A 110 3.90 22.08 -13.54
C ARG A 110 2.57 22.83 -13.56
N ARG A 111 2.36 23.66 -14.59
CA ARG A 111 1.16 24.49 -14.74
C ARG A 111 0.01 23.81 -15.48
N GLY A 112 0.24 22.66 -16.11
CA GLY A 112 -0.77 21.94 -16.86
C GLY A 112 -1.10 22.57 -18.22
N LEU A 113 -0.10 23.16 -18.89
CA LEU A 113 -0.30 23.91 -20.14
C LEU A 113 -0.17 22.98 -21.36
N ASP A 114 -1.19 22.15 -21.60
CA ASP A 114 -1.20 21.08 -22.61
C ASP A 114 -0.75 21.54 -24.01
N ASP A 115 -1.32 22.63 -24.54
CA ASP A 115 -1.00 23.11 -25.89
C ASP A 115 0.45 23.59 -25.99
N ILE A 116 0.95 24.20 -24.91
CA ILE A 116 2.33 24.69 -24.82
C ILE A 116 3.30 23.51 -24.69
N VAL A 117 2.96 22.49 -23.89
CA VAL A 117 3.75 21.26 -23.78
C VAL A 117 3.84 20.56 -25.14
N ALA A 118 2.71 20.39 -25.84
CA ALA A 118 2.69 19.83 -27.19
C ALA A 118 3.60 20.62 -28.14
N TYR A 119 3.45 21.95 -28.16
CA TYR A 119 4.24 22.84 -29.00
C TYR A 119 5.73 22.74 -28.71
N LEU A 120 6.13 22.77 -27.44
CA LEU A 120 7.54 22.69 -27.04
C LEU A 120 8.18 21.37 -27.48
N ILE A 121 7.48 20.24 -27.30
CA ILE A 121 7.94 18.92 -27.73
C ILE A 121 8.04 18.84 -29.27
N ASP A 122 7.03 19.35 -30.00
CA ASP A 122 7.02 19.37 -31.47
C ASP A 122 8.18 20.20 -32.06
N HIS A 123 8.75 21.11 -31.27
CA HIS A 123 9.85 21.99 -31.69
C HIS A 123 11.23 21.51 -31.18
N GLY A 124 11.34 20.22 -30.81
CA GLY A 124 12.62 19.54 -30.59
C GLY A 124 13.10 19.52 -29.14
N LEU A 125 12.23 19.82 -28.16
CA LEU A 125 12.58 19.61 -26.75
C LEU A 125 12.50 18.13 -26.43
N ASP A 126 13.54 17.62 -25.77
CA ASP A 126 13.52 16.28 -25.19
C ASP A 126 12.43 16.22 -24.10
N VAL A 127 11.54 15.23 -24.20
CA VAL A 127 10.36 15.12 -23.32
C VAL A 127 10.77 14.86 -21.86
N ASP A 128 11.91 14.21 -21.66
CA ASP A 128 12.47 13.94 -20.34
C ASP A 128 13.39 15.05 -19.83
N ASP A 129 13.82 15.93 -20.74
CA ASP A 129 14.72 17.04 -20.50
C ASP A 129 15.89 16.70 -19.57
N LYS A 130 16.77 15.81 -20.04
CA LYS A 130 17.89 15.25 -19.26
C LYS A 130 18.92 16.30 -18.82
N GLU A 131 19.02 17.40 -19.55
CA GLU A 131 19.97 18.49 -19.32
C GLU A 131 19.47 19.47 -18.23
N GLY A 132 18.15 19.54 -17.97
CA GLY A 132 17.53 20.37 -16.92
C GLY A 132 17.52 19.74 -15.52
N VAL A 133 18.07 18.53 -15.36
CA VAL A 133 18.01 17.70 -14.15
C VAL A 133 19.06 18.18 -13.11
N HIS A 134 18.85 19.33 -12.47
CA HIS A 134 19.72 19.82 -11.39
C HIS A 134 19.01 19.90 -10.02
N LEU A 135 19.81 19.68 -8.96
CA LEU A 135 19.52 19.67 -7.51
C LEU A 135 18.34 18.81 -7.02
N SER A 136 17.18 18.80 -7.70
CA SER A 136 15.98 18.03 -7.36
C SER A 136 15.78 16.77 -8.20
N ARG A 137 16.55 16.60 -9.28
CA ARG A 137 16.49 15.46 -10.24
C ARG A 137 15.10 15.15 -10.83
N LYS A 138 14.17 16.12 -10.85
CA LYS A 138 12.81 15.90 -11.33
C LYS A 138 12.70 16.05 -12.85
N THR A 139 12.01 15.11 -13.50
CA THR A 139 11.64 15.21 -14.93
C THR A 139 10.40 16.10 -15.12
N PRO A 140 10.16 16.63 -16.34
CA PRO A 140 8.94 17.37 -16.63
C PRO A 140 7.66 16.58 -16.31
N LEU A 141 7.68 15.26 -16.57
CA LEU A 141 6.59 14.36 -16.21
C LEU A 141 6.34 14.30 -14.70
N MET A 142 7.39 14.27 -13.88
CA MET A 142 7.26 14.31 -12.41
C MET A 142 6.62 15.62 -11.94
N GLU A 143 6.97 16.76 -12.54
CA GLU A 143 6.33 18.03 -12.22
C GLU A 143 4.84 18.03 -12.59
N ALA A 144 4.45 17.47 -13.74
CA ALA A 144 3.04 17.31 -14.06
C ALA A 144 2.30 16.42 -13.03
N ILE A 145 2.91 15.31 -12.62
CA ILE A 145 2.31 14.36 -11.65
C ILE A 145 2.16 15.01 -10.27
N LEU A 146 3.24 15.61 -9.74
CA LEU A 146 3.26 16.19 -8.39
C LEU A 146 2.36 17.42 -8.25
N ASN A 147 2.09 18.12 -9.36
CA ASN A 147 1.15 19.25 -9.39
C ASN A 147 -0.25 18.84 -9.88
N HIS A 148 -0.55 17.53 -9.91
CA HIS A 148 -1.85 16.95 -10.27
C HIS A 148 -2.37 17.31 -11.68
N GLN A 149 -1.47 17.60 -12.62
CA GLN A 149 -1.77 17.92 -14.01
C GLN A 149 -1.95 16.65 -14.85
N LYS A 150 -3.06 15.94 -14.61
CA LYS A 150 -3.35 14.64 -15.22
C LYS A 150 -3.36 14.67 -16.76
N PRO A 151 -4.03 15.63 -17.44
CA PRO A 151 -4.08 15.68 -18.90
C PRO A 151 -2.68 15.87 -19.51
N THR A 152 -1.90 16.76 -18.91
CA THR A 152 -0.53 17.06 -19.32
C THR A 152 0.41 15.87 -19.14
N ALA A 153 0.30 15.17 -18.02
CA ALA A 153 1.08 13.96 -17.79
C ALA A 153 0.76 12.86 -18.82
N VAL A 154 -0.53 12.66 -19.15
CA VAL A 154 -0.95 11.74 -20.21
C VAL A 154 -0.40 12.17 -21.57
N LEU A 155 -0.48 13.46 -21.91
CA LEU A 155 0.08 14.00 -23.14
C LEU A 155 1.58 13.73 -23.23
N MET A 156 2.34 14.00 -22.17
CA MET A 156 3.79 13.76 -22.13
C MET A 156 4.15 12.29 -22.33
N VAL A 157 3.44 11.36 -21.67
CA VAL A 157 3.63 9.92 -21.91
C VAL A 157 3.25 9.55 -23.34
N ARG A 158 2.19 10.14 -23.89
CA ARG A 158 1.79 9.90 -25.29
C ARG A 158 2.81 10.40 -26.30
N ARG A 159 3.55 11.45 -25.96
CA ARG A 159 4.62 12.06 -26.77
C ARG A 159 6.00 11.41 -26.58
N GLY A 160 6.08 10.33 -25.80
CA GLY A 160 7.29 9.52 -25.70
C GLY A 160 8.25 9.88 -24.56
N ALA A 161 7.77 10.54 -23.49
CA ALA A 161 8.50 10.62 -22.22
C ALA A 161 9.05 9.22 -21.88
N SER A 162 10.38 9.06 -21.80
CA SER A 162 11.03 7.77 -22.01
C SER A 162 10.59 6.71 -20.99
N ARG A 163 9.97 5.66 -21.52
CA ARG A 163 10.44 4.26 -21.48
C ARG A 163 11.43 3.90 -20.37
N GLY A 164 11.04 3.99 -19.10
CA GLY A 164 11.44 3.04 -18.04
C GLY A 164 12.92 2.67 -17.82
N LEU A 165 13.93 3.39 -18.32
CA LEU A 165 15.33 2.91 -18.31
C LEU A 165 16.33 3.85 -17.62
N CYS A 166 15.86 4.93 -17.00
CA CYS A 166 16.67 5.78 -16.10
C CYS A 166 16.05 5.81 -14.70
N PRO A 167 16.85 5.90 -13.61
CA PRO A 167 16.36 5.96 -12.24
C PRO A 167 15.29 7.05 -12.00
N SER A 168 15.41 8.19 -12.69
CA SER A 168 14.46 9.31 -12.63
C SER A 168 13.07 8.97 -13.20
N ASN A 169 12.98 8.04 -14.15
CA ASN A 169 11.71 7.68 -14.77
C ASN A 169 10.99 6.59 -13.95
N LEU A 170 11.77 5.77 -13.24
CA LEU A 170 11.23 4.89 -12.20
C LEU A 170 10.59 5.71 -11.08
N GLU A 171 11.23 6.81 -10.68
CA GLU A 171 10.65 7.77 -9.70
C GLU A 171 9.35 8.40 -10.21
N ALA A 172 9.25 8.73 -11.50
CA ALA A 172 8.01 9.24 -12.10
C ALA A 172 6.88 8.19 -12.04
N PHE A 173 7.16 6.94 -12.41
CA PHE A 173 6.20 5.85 -12.31
C PHE A 173 5.76 5.59 -10.86
N GLN A 174 6.71 5.54 -9.91
CA GLN A 174 6.40 5.46 -8.48
C GLN A 174 5.50 6.62 -8.03
N ALA A 175 5.78 7.85 -8.47
CA ALA A 175 4.96 9.02 -8.15
C ALA A 175 3.53 8.86 -8.69
N THR A 176 3.33 8.29 -9.88
CA THR A 176 1.96 8.04 -10.41
C THR A 176 1.16 7.10 -9.51
N ILE A 177 1.81 6.06 -8.98
CA ILE A 177 1.19 5.11 -8.06
C ILE A 177 0.91 5.79 -6.73
N ARG A 178 1.90 6.52 -6.19
CA ARG A 178 1.78 7.28 -4.93
C ARG A 178 0.66 8.29 -4.97
N GLU A 179 0.40 8.94 -6.10
CA GLU A 179 -0.68 9.90 -6.29
C GLU A 179 -2.01 9.26 -6.71
N GLY A 180 -2.06 7.95 -6.95
CA GLY A 180 -3.28 7.23 -7.31
C GLY A 180 -3.79 7.53 -8.73
N LEU A 181 -2.89 7.84 -9.67
CA LEU A 181 -3.24 8.19 -11.05
C LEU A 181 -3.45 6.93 -11.92
N THR A 182 -4.57 6.23 -11.70
CA THR A 182 -4.89 4.93 -12.34
C THR A 182 -4.82 4.94 -13.87
N TYR A 183 -5.43 5.96 -14.50
CA TYR A 183 -5.41 6.08 -15.96
C TYR A 183 -3.99 6.28 -16.51
N LEU A 184 -3.17 7.07 -15.83
CA LEU A 184 -1.79 7.31 -16.23
C LEU A 184 -0.93 6.04 -16.12
N VAL A 185 -1.15 5.23 -15.07
CA VAL A 185 -0.49 3.92 -14.91
C VAL A 185 -0.81 2.99 -16.07
N ARG A 186 -2.08 2.89 -16.49
CA ARG A 186 -2.46 2.08 -17.67
C ARG A 186 -1.73 2.54 -18.92
N VAL A 187 -1.75 3.84 -19.21
CA VAL A 187 -1.09 4.41 -20.39
C VAL A 187 0.42 4.16 -20.36
N ILE A 188 1.06 4.27 -19.18
CA ILE A 188 2.49 4.02 -19.02
C ILE A 188 2.79 2.53 -19.27
N VAL A 189 2.06 1.61 -18.66
CA VAL A 189 2.30 0.16 -18.78
C VAL A 189 2.07 -0.31 -20.22
N GLU A 190 0.95 0.07 -20.84
CA GLU A 190 0.60 -0.32 -22.21
C GLU A 190 1.60 0.21 -23.25
N ARG A 191 2.07 1.46 -23.10
CA ARG A 191 2.97 2.07 -24.09
C ARG A 191 4.43 1.77 -23.88
N ASN A 192 4.88 1.68 -22.64
CA ASN A 192 6.30 1.50 -22.34
C ASN A 192 6.68 0.02 -22.15
N GLY A 193 5.70 -0.89 -22.10
CA GLY A 193 5.93 -2.31 -21.85
C GLY A 193 6.59 -2.55 -20.48
N LEU A 194 6.22 -1.73 -19.48
CA LEU A 194 6.75 -1.89 -18.14
C LEU A 194 6.22 -3.19 -17.53
N ASP A 195 7.13 -3.99 -16.99
CA ASP A 195 6.75 -5.13 -16.16
C ASP A 195 6.19 -4.62 -14.83
N VAL A 196 4.88 -4.84 -14.63
CA VAL A 196 4.16 -4.47 -13.41
C VAL A 196 4.58 -5.28 -12.18
N ASN A 197 5.38 -6.33 -12.37
CA ASN A 197 5.95 -7.14 -11.29
C ASN A 197 7.42 -6.80 -11.00
N ALA A 198 8.04 -5.92 -11.79
CA ALA A 198 9.42 -5.51 -11.56
C ALA A 198 9.57 -4.76 -10.23
N GLU A 199 10.68 -5.01 -9.54
CA GLU A 199 10.97 -4.33 -8.29
C GLU A 199 11.34 -2.86 -8.54
N LEU A 200 10.64 -1.96 -7.84
CA LEU A 200 10.85 -0.53 -7.85
C LEU A 200 11.97 -0.10 -6.88
N GLY A 201 12.68 -1.05 -6.27
CA GLY A 201 13.71 -0.87 -5.24
C GLY A 201 13.29 -1.43 -3.88
N HIS A 202 14.27 -1.93 -3.11
CA HIS A 202 14.07 -2.55 -1.78
C HIS A 202 13.04 -3.70 -1.76
N GLY A 203 12.90 -4.44 -2.86
CA GLY A 203 11.89 -5.51 -3.01
C GLY A 203 10.44 -5.02 -3.07
N CYS A 204 10.22 -3.72 -3.32
CA CYS A 204 8.89 -3.14 -3.41
C CYS A 204 8.36 -3.26 -4.84
N THR A 205 7.24 -3.95 -5.04
CA THR A 205 6.55 -4.00 -6.33
C THR A 205 5.55 -2.84 -6.47
N PRO A 206 5.09 -2.51 -7.69
CA PRO A 206 4.03 -1.53 -7.92
C PRO A 206 2.78 -1.77 -7.06
N LEU A 207 2.40 -3.04 -6.89
CA LEU A 207 1.26 -3.45 -6.09
C LEU A 207 1.49 -3.17 -4.60
N VAL A 208 2.67 -3.52 -4.07
CA VAL A 208 3.04 -3.21 -2.67
C VAL A 208 3.00 -1.70 -2.42
N LEU A 209 3.53 -0.90 -3.34
CA LEU A 209 3.53 0.55 -3.24
C LEU A 209 2.10 1.12 -3.21
N ALA A 210 1.20 0.63 -4.07
CA ALA A 210 -0.20 1.07 -4.10
C ALA A 210 -0.90 0.83 -2.76
N VAL A 211 -0.66 -0.33 -2.15
CA VAL A 211 -1.25 -0.73 -0.86
C VAL A 211 -0.69 0.12 0.29
N CYS A 212 0.62 0.30 0.36
CA CYS A 212 1.28 1.14 1.37
C CYS A 212 0.76 2.60 1.35
N HIS A 213 0.45 3.12 0.16
CA HIS A 213 -0.12 4.46 -0.02
C HIS A 213 -1.66 4.51 0.02
N ARG A 214 -2.32 3.40 0.37
CA ARG A 214 -3.79 3.28 0.49
C ARG A 214 -4.54 3.70 -0.77
N ARG A 215 -3.99 3.37 -1.95
CA ARG A 215 -4.58 3.70 -3.23
C ARG A 215 -5.52 2.59 -3.69
N GLY A 216 -6.70 2.52 -3.07
CA GLY A 216 -7.72 1.49 -3.34
C GLY A 216 -8.00 1.26 -4.83
N PRO A 217 -8.32 2.30 -5.64
CA PRO A 217 -8.57 2.14 -7.09
C PRO A 217 -7.36 1.71 -7.92
N MET A 218 -6.14 1.85 -7.38
CA MET A 218 -4.91 1.43 -8.06
C MET A 218 -4.70 -0.08 -7.98
N ILE A 219 -5.15 -0.72 -6.89
CA ILE A 219 -5.05 -2.17 -6.69
C ILE A 219 -5.74 -2.95 -7.83
N PRO A 220 -7.05 -2.75 -8.12
CA PRO A 220 -7.70 -3.48 -9.21
C PRO A 220 -7.08 -3.13 -10.57
N THR A 221 -6.67 -1.87 -10.77
CA THR A 221 -5.98 -1.46 -12.00
C THR A 221 -4.68 -2.22 -12.23
N LEU A 222 -3.87 -2.41 -11.19
CA LEU A 222 -2.61 -3.16 -11.29
C LEU A 222 -2.86 -4.67 -11.48
N LEU A 223 -3.87 -5.22 -10.81
CA LEU A 223 -4.27 -6.62 -10.98
C LEU A 223 -4.73 -6.90 -12.43
N GLU A 224 -5.55 -6.03 -13.00
CA GLU A 224 -5.97 -6.12 -14.43
C GLU A 224 -4.79 -6.02 -15.40
N LEU A 225 -3.72 -5.31 -15.02
CA LEU A 225 -2.49 -5.21 -15.81
C LEU A 225 -1.54 -6.41 -15.61
N GLY A 226 -1.93 -7.43 -14.83
CA GLY A 226 -1.16 -8.65 -14.61
C GLY A 226 -0.21 -8.61 -13.40
N ALA A 227 -0.46 -7.75 -12.42
CA ALA A 227 0.31 -7.74 -11.18
C ALA A 227 -0.01 -8.98 -10.32
N ARG A 228 1.04 -9.63 -9.80
CA ARG A 228 0.92 -10.83 -8.96
C ARG A 228 0.63 -10.45 -7.51
N ALA A 229 -0.48 -10.96 -6.97
CA ALA A 229 -0.90 -10.71 -5.60
C ALA A 229 -0.13 -11.53 -4.56
N LEU A 230 0.18 -12.80 -4.86
CA LEU A 230 0.81 -13.72 -3.90
C LEU A 230 2.14 -13.20 -3.35
N PRO A 231 3.13 -12.77 -4.17
CA PRO A 231 4.41 -12.29 -3.63
C PRO A 231 4.26 -11.03 -2.78
N ALA A 232 3.30 -10.16 -3.14
CA ALA A 232 3.00 -8.96 -2.35
C ALA A 232 2.40 -9.32 -0.99
N MET A 233 1.45 -10.26 -0.96
CA MET A 233 0.83 -10.74 0.27
C MET A 233 1.83 -11.47 1.18
N GLN A 234 2.68 -12.35 0.63
CA GLN A 234 3.73 -13.03 1.38
C GLN A 234 4.69 -12.05 2.04
N ARG A 235 5.10 -10.99 1.30
CA ARG A 235 5.90 -9.91 1.88
C ARG A 235 5.19 -9.24 3.06
N PHE A 236 3.92 -8.90 2.91
CA PHE A 236 3.14 -8.31 4.01
C PHE A 236 2.99 -9.26 5.21
N CYS A 237 2.96 -10.58 4.98
CA CYS A 237 2.98 -11.56 6.06
C CYS A 237 4.29 -11.47 6.84
N SER A 238 5.44 -11.49 6.14
CA SER A 238 6.77 -11.39 6.76
C SER A 238 6.97 -10.06 7.52
N ASP A 239 6.42 -8.97 7.01
CA ASP A 239 6.49 -7.64 7.64
C ASP A 239 5.45 -7.47 8.78
N ASN A 240 4.64 -8.50 9.09
CA ASN A 240 3.49 -8.44 10.02
C ASN A 240 2.49 -7.31 9.69
N ALA A 241 2.36 -6.99 8.41
CA ALA A 241 1.52 -5.92 7.86
C ALA A 241 0.14 -6.45 7.44
N PHE A 242 -0.56 -7.17 8.32
CA PHE A 242 -1.86 -7.80 8.02
C PHE A 242 -2.94 -6.81 7.55
N LEU A 243 -2.86 -5.55 7.96
CA LEU A 243 -3.75 -4.50 7.48
C LEU A 243 -3.61 -4.23 5.97
N SER A 244 -2.40 -4.38 5.42
CA SER A 244 -2.14 -4.28 3.99
C SER A 244 -2.82 -5.42 3.23
N ILE A 245 -2.76 -6.64 3.77
CA ILE A 245 -3.44 -7.82 3.22
C ILE A 245 -4.95 -7.59 3.21
N LEU A 246 -5.51 -7.10 4.33
CA LEU A 246 -6.92 -6.75 4.42
C LEU A 246 -7.36 -5.75 3.35
N TRP A 247 -6.60 -4.67 3.13
CA TRP A 247 -6.94 -3.71 2.09
C TRP A 247 -6.84 -4.27 0.68
N MET A 248 -5.89 -5.17 0.42
CA MET A 248 -5.82 -5.88 -0.85
C MET A 248 -7.11 -6.68 -1.06
N LEU A 249 -7.51 -7.46 -0.05
CA LEU A 249 -8.72 -8.29 -0.11
C LEU A 249 -9.99 -7.44 -0.28
N ASP A 250 -10.14 -6.36 0.47
CA ASP A 250 -11.32 -5.49 0.39
C ASP A 250 -11.39 -4.72 -0.94
N SER A 251 -10.25 -4.28 -1.50
CA SER A 251 -10.21 -3.46 -2.72
C SER A 251 -10.19 -4.28 -4.02
N GLY A 252 -9.76 -5.54 -3.93
CA GLY A 252 -9.46 -6.38 -5.09
C GLY A 252 -10.17 -7.74 -5.09
N SER A 253 -11.11 -8.02 -4.19
CA SER A 253 -11.73 -9.35 -3.98
C SER A 253 -12.12 -10.08 -5.27
N THR A 254 -12.72 -9.39 -6.24
CA THR A 254 -13.18 -10.01 -7.50
C THR A 254 -12.03 -10.40 -8.43
N LEU A 255 -11.00 -9.57 -8.53
CA LEU A 255 -9.84 -9.74 -9.43
C LEU A 255 -8.73 -10.58 -8.78
N LEU A 256 -8.59 -10.48 -7.45
CA LEU A 256 -7.68 -11.34 -6.69
C LEU A 256 -8.05 -12.80 -6.85
N ARG A 257 -9.34 -13.11 -6.87
CA ARG A 257 -9.88 -14.45 -7.16
C ARG A 257 -9.48 -14.97 -8.55
N GLU A 258 -9.41 -14.12 -9.56
CA GLU A 258 -8.96 -14.54 -10.90
C GLU A 258 -7.44 -14.73 -10.94
N SER A 259 -6.71 -14.09 -10.03
CA SER A 259 -5.25 -14.09 -10.01
C SER A 259 -4.59 -15.11 -9.08
N LEU A 260 -5.32 -15.61 -8.06
CA LEU A 260 -4.80 -16.51 -7.03
C LEU A 260 -5.38 -17.91 -7.20
N GLU A 261 -4.52 -18.91 -7.25
CA GLU A 261 -4.95 -20.31 -7.22
C GLU A 261 -5.35 -20.73 -5.80
N ILE A 262 -6.15 -21.80 -5.69
CA ILE A 262 -6.62 -22.30 -4.38
C ILE A 262 -5.44 -22.71 -3.50
N ASP A 263 -4.44 -23.38 -4.06
CA ASP A 263 -3.24 -23.81 -3.33
C ASP A 263 -2.46 -22.61 -2.79
N GLU A 264 -2.31 -21.55 -3.59
CA GLU A 264 -1.66 -20.30 -3.15
C GLU A 264 -2.43 -19.63 -2.00
N MET A 265 -3.76 -19.66 -2.02
CA MET A 265 -4.59 -19.15 -0.93
C MET A 265 -4.44 -20.00 0.34
N LEU A 266 -4.38 -21.32 0.22
CA LEU A 266 -4.15 -22.22 1.35
C LEU A 266 -2.75 -22.02 1.95
N GLU A 267 -1.72 -21.85 1.12
CA GLU A 267 -0.36 -21.53 1.55
C GLU A 267 -0.30 -20.18 2.28
N LEU A 268 -1.03 -19.16 1.79
CA LEU A 268 -1.16 -17.87 2.47
C LEU A 268 -1.84 -18.00 3.84
N ILE A 269 -2.94 -18.75 3.92
CA ILE A 269 -3.64 -19.00 5.19
C ILE A 269 -2.72 -19.71 6.17
N PHE A 270 -2.01 -20.74 5.72
CA PHE A 270 -1.03 -21.44 6.54
C PHE A 270 0.06 -20.48 7.04
N SER A 271 0.67 -19.71 6.13
CA SER A 271 1.72 -18.75 6.46
C SER A 271 1.24 -17.74 7.50
N ILE A 272 0.08 -17.11 7.28
CA ILE A 272 -0.51 -16.12 8.18
C ILE A 272 -0.85 -16.76 9.54
N ALA A 273 -1.39 -17.98 9.57
CA ALA A 273 -1.77 -18.65 10.80
C ALA A 273 -0.56 -19.06 11.66
N THR A 274 0.58 -19.37 11.02
CA THR A 274 1.81 -19.79 11.71
C THR A 274 2.71 -18.65 12.17
N GLU A 275 2.50 -17.44 11.66
CA GLU A 275 3.37 -16.30 11.94
C GLU A 275 3.28 -15.86 13.41
N ARG A 276 4.42 -15.49 14.01
CA ARG A 276 4.48 -15.06 15.40
C ARG A 276 4.21 -13.56 15.50
N VAL A 277 3.02 -13.22 15.97
CA VAL A 277 2.50 -11.85 15.92
C VAL A 277 2.39 -11.22 17.30
N SER A 278 2.68 -9.91 17.39
CA SER A 278 2.48 -9.13 18.61
C SER A 278 1.00 -9.02 18.99
N PRO A 279 0.62 -8.85 20.28
CA PRO A 279 -0.78 -8.78 20.70
C PRO A 279 -1.62 -7.71 19.99
N ALA A 280 -1.00 -6.61 19.56
CA ALA A 280 -1.66 -5.53 18.83
C ALA A 280 -2.06 -5.93 17.40
N GLN A 281 -1.21 -6.73 16.75
CA GLN A 281 -1.40 -7.19 15.37
C GLN A 281 -2.24 -8.48 15.30
N LYS A 282 -2.41 -9.22 16.39
CA LYS A 282 -3.25 -10.44 16.43
C LYS A 282 -4.68 -10.24 15.95
N ASN A 283 -5.30 -9.10 16.28
CA ASN A 283 -6.64 -8.81 15.76
C ASN A 283 -6.65 -8.64 14.24
N GLN A 284 -5.61 -8.01 13.70
CA GLN A 284 -5.47 -7.81 12.26
C GLN A 284 -5.18 -9.14 11.55
N GLN A 285 -4.38 -10.01 12.16
CA GLN A 285 -4.10 -11.37 11.68
C GLN A 285 -5.38 -12.21 11.59
N VAL A 286 -6.19 -12.23 12.65
CA VAL A 286 -7.47 -12.96 12.70
C VAL A 286 -8.43 -12.44 11.63
N LEU A 287 -8.57 -11.11 11.50
CA LEU A 287 -9.42 -10.51 10.47
C LEU A 287 -8.92 -10.83 9.06
N ALA A 288 -7.61 -10.81 8.82
CA ALA A 288 -7.03 -11.15 7.52
C ALA A 288 -7.33 -12.61 7.14
N LEU A 289 -7.20 -13.54 8.09
CA LEU A 289 -7.56 -14.95 7.90
C LEU A 289 -9.05 -15.13 7.66
N GLU A 290 -9.90 -14.46 8.44
CA GLU A 290 -11.36 -14.51 8.26
C GLU A 290 -11.74 -14.07 6.85
N ARG A 291 -11.18 -12.95 6.37
CA ARG A 291 -11.41 -12.48 5.00
C ARG A 291 -10.89 -13.43 3.93
N LEU A 292 -9.72 -14.04 4.11
CA LEU A 292 -9.20 -15.03 3.16
C LEU A 292 -10.11 -16.27 3.08
N LEU A 293 -10.60 -16.75 4.23
CA LEU A 293 -11.54 -17.87 4.30
C LEU A 293 -12.89 -17.51 3.64
N GLU A 294 -13.38 -16.28 3.79
CA GLU A 294 -14.56 -15.79 3.09
C GLU A 294 -14.37 -15.78 1.57
N VAL A 295 -13.23 -15.29 1.09
CA VAL A 295 -12.90 -15.29 -0.35
C VAL A 295 -12.85 -16.72 -0.88
N LEU A 296 -12.21 -17.65 -0.17
CA LEU A 296 -12.17 -19.07 -0.52
C LEU A 296 -13.55 -19.74 -0.58
N CYS A 297 -14.46 -19.41 0.34
CA CYS A 297 -15.75 -20.08 0.42
C CYS A 297 -16.81 -19.52 -0.54
N GLN A 298 -16.66 -18.28 -1.03
CA GLN A 298 -17.51 -17.76 -2.10
C GLN A 298 -17.38 -18.58 -3.40
N ASP A 299 -16.25 -19.26 -3.64
CA ASP A 299 -16.07 -20.18 -4.77
C ASP A 299 -16.94 -21.44 -4.70
N ARG A 300 -17.34 -21.90 -3.50
CA ARG A 300 -18.15 -23.13 -3.34
C ARG A 300 -19.54 -23.04 -3.97
N GLN A 301 -20.06 -21.83 -4.19
CA GLN A 301 -21.36 -21.64 -4.84
C GLN A 301 -21.26 -21.33 -6.33
N THR A 302 -20.08 -21.02 -6.88
CA THR A 302 -19.96 -20.45 -8.23
C THR A 302 -19.05 -21.19 -9.22
N LEU A 303 -18.22 -22.14 -8.79
CA LEU A 303 -17.29 -22.83 -9.70
C LEU A 303 -17.48 -24.33 -9.69
N GLY A 304 -18.26 -24.81 -10.66
CA GLY A 304 -18.46 -26.23 -10.93
C GLY A 304 -17.34 -26.89 -11.74
N ASN A 305 -16.07 -26.44 -11.73
CA ASN A 305 -15.03 -27.13 -12.53
C ASN A 305 -13.53 -26.82 -12.24
N THR A 306 -13.17 -26.16 -11.14
CA THR A 306 -11.76 -26.16 -10.68
C THR A 306 -11.65 -27.10 -9.49
N ILE A 307 -10.49 -27.73 -9.30
CA ILE A 307 -10.23 -28.75 -8.27
C ILE A 307 -10.31 -28.08 -6.89
N VAL A 308 -11.52 -27.87 -6.39
CA VAL A 308 -11.75 -27.45 -5.02
C VAL A 308 -11.29 -28.62 -4.13
N PRO A 309 -10.46 -28.39 -3.10
CA PRO A 309 -10.18 -29.43 -2.12
C PRO A 309 -11.52 -29.99 -1.67
N SER A 310 -11.65 -31.31 -1.66
CA SER A 310 -12.89 -31.94 -1.24
C SER A 310 -13.28 -31.36 0.13
N VAL A 311 -14.58 -31.22 0.40
CA VAL A 311 -15.07 -30.65 1.67
C VAL A 311 -14.39 -31.28 2.89
N ARG A 312 -13.96 -32.55 2.75
CA ARG A 312 -13.16 -33.30 3.72
C ARG A 312 -11.72 -32.80 3.82
N GLU A 313 -10.97 -32.71 2.73
CA GLU A 313 -9.57 -32.22 2.75
C GLU A 313 -9.46 -30.80 3.32
N PHE A 314 -10.41 -29.92 3.00
CA PHE A 314 -10.44 -28.58 3.58
C PHE A 314 -10.75 -28.61 5.09
N SER A 315 -11.64 -29.49 5.52
CA SER A 315 -11.90 -29.70 6.96
C SER A 315 -10.66 -30.25 7.65
N ASP A 316 -9.96 -31.20 7.04
CA ASP A 316 -8.74 -31.79 7.59
C ASP A 316 -7.61 -30.75 7.68
N PHE A 317 -7.51 -29.85 6.70
CA PHE A 317 -6.61 -28.70 6.72
C PHE A 317 -6.91 -27.74 7.89
N LEU A 318 -8.18 -27.35 8.06
CA LEU A 318 -8.59 -26.50 9.19
C LEU A 318 -8.38 -27.19 10.55
N ASP A 319 -8.62 -28.50 10.63
CA ASP A 319 -8.37 -29.31 11.82
C ASP A 319 -6.87 -29.34 12.16
N ALA A 320 -6.00 -29.47 11.15
CA ALA A 320 -4.55 -29.42 11.32
C ALA A 320 -4.07 -28.03 11.77
N LEU A 321 -4.59 -26.94 11.19
CA LEU A 321 -4.29 -25.58 11.63
C LEU A 321 -4.74 -25.34 13.07
N LEU A 322 -5.95 -25.76 13.43
CA LEU A 322 -6.46 -25.67 14.79
C LEU A 322 -5.57 -26.45 15.76
N GLN A 323 -5.13 -27.66 15.39
CA GLN A 323 -4.21 -28.44 16.22
C GLN A 323 -2.87 -27.72 16.42
N MET A 324 -2.31 -27.09 15.38
CA MET A 324 -1.08 -26.31 15.51
C MET A 324 -1.25 -25.11 16.44
N VAL A 325 -2.35 -24.36 16.29
CA VAL A 325 -2.68 -23.24 17.19
C VAL A 325 -2.89 -23.73 18.61
N LEU A 326 -3.48 -24.90 18.83
CA LEU A 326 -3.68 -25.47 20.17
C LEU A 326 -2.44 -26.18 20.73
N SER A 327 -1.31 -26.20 20.03
CA SER A 327 -0.08 -26.76 20.58
C SER A 327 0.37 -25.98 21.81
N ALA A 328 0.90 -26.69 22.81
CA ALA A 328 1.13 -26.15 24.15
C ALA A 328 2.11 -24.94 24.22
N ASP A 329 2.86 -24.68 23.16
CA ASP A 329 3.80 -23.56 23.06
C ASP A 329 3.19 -22.32 22.39
N HIS A 330 2.09 -22.45 21.64
CA HIS A 330 1.58 -21.43 20.73
C HIS A 330 0.06 -21.22 20.77
N THR A 331 -0.55 -21.40 21.94
CA THR A 331 -2.00 -21.22 22.11
C THR A 331 -2.49 -19.81 21.88
N ASP A 332 -3.22 -19.63 20.79
CA ASP A 332 -3.99 -18.43 20.52
C ASP A 332 -5.49 -18.72 20.49
N ALA A 333 -6.18 -18.34 21.56
CA ALA A 333 -7.62 -18.54 21.67
C ALA A 333 -8.41 -17.81 20.56
N ARG A 334 -7.90 -16.70 20.01
CA ARG A 334 -8.60 -15.95 18.96
C ARG A 334 -8.56 -16.70 17.64
N LEU A 335 -7.39 -17.21 17.25
CA LEU A 335 -7.25 -18.05 16.06
C LEU A 335 -8.01 -19.38 16.21
N ALA A 336 -7.96 -19.98 17.40
CA ALA A 336 -8.70 -21.22 17.67
C ALA A 336 -10.22 -21.01 17.57
N ASN A 337 -10.75 -19.89 18.09
CA ASN A 337 -12.16 -19.52 17.92
C ASN A 337 -12.54 -19.30 16.46
N LEU A 338 -11.67 -18.65 15.67
CA LEU A 338 -11.88 -18.47 14.24
C LEU A 338 -11.98 -19.82 13.53
N PHE A 339 -10.99 -20.70 13.66
CA PHE A 339 -11.06 -22.00 12.98
C PHE A 339 -12.25 -22.84 13.43
N GLN A 340 -12.63 -22.75 14.70
CA GLN A 340 -13.83 -23.42 15.20
C GLN A 340 -15.13 -22.84 14.59
N SER A 341 -15.25 -21.53 14.40
CA SER A 341 -16.43 -20.93 13.74
C SER A 341 -16.55 -21.38 12.29
N TRP A 342 -15.43 -21.71 11.65
CA TRP A 342 -15.34 -22.30 10.32
C TRP A 342 -15.48 -23.83 10.29
N GLY A 343 -15.78 -24.45 11.43
CA GLY A 343 -16.12 -25.88 11.54
C GLY A 343 -14.96 -26.82 11.89
N ALA A 344 -13.77 -26.30 12.20
CA ALA A 344 -12.64 -27.11 12.63
C ALA A 344 -12.94 -27.85 13.95
N ARG A 345 -12.48 -29.09 14.03
CA ARG A 345 -12.66 -29.99 15.17
C ARG A 345 -11.35 -30.19 15.91
N ILE A 346 -11.43 -30.19 17.23
CA ILE A 346 -10.28 -30.50 18.07
C ILE A 346 -9.99 -32.00 17.94
N GLN A 347 -8.79 -32.33 17.47
CA GLN A 347 -8.38 -33.72 17.32
C GLN A 347 -8.24 -34.43 18.68
N THR A 348 -8.49 -35.74 18.68
CA THR A 348 -8.40 -36.59 19.88
C THR A 348 -7.03 -36.52 20.57
N GLY A 349 -5.96 -36.34 19.80
CA GLY A 349 -4.59 -36.23 20.33
C GLY A 349 -4.42 -35.09 21.33
N VAL A 350 -5.07 -33.93 21.11
CA VAL A 350 -4.96 -32.75 22.00
C VAL A 350 -5.53 -33.06 23.39
N PHE A 351 -6.70 -33.71 23.44
CA PHE A 351 -7.32 -34.13 24.70
C PHE A 351 -6.42 -35.09 25.50
N LEU A 352 -5.83 -36.08 24.82
CA LEU A 352 -4.96 -37.06 25.45
C LEU A 352 -3.64 -36.43 25.94
N GLN A 353 -3.05 -35.53 25.15
CA GLN A 353 -1.85 -34.79 25.55
C GLN A 353 -2.12 -33.92 26.78
N LEU A 354 -3.21 -33.15 26.79
CA LEU A 354 -3.59 -32.33 27.94
C LEU A 354 -3.86 -33.19 29.19
N SER A 355 -4.63 -34.28 29.07
CA SER A 355 -4.87 -35.19 30.19
C SER A 355 -3.58 -35.79 30.74
N LYS A 356 -2.60 -36.12 29.87
CA LYS A 356 -1.31 -36.65 30.28
C LYS A 356 -0.46 -35.61 31.03
N ILE A 357 -0.42 -34.36 30.53
CA ILE A 357 0.37 -33.28 31.14
C ILE A 357 -0.26 -32.87 32.48
N LEU A 358 -1.57 -32.61 32.51
CA LEU A 358 -2.30 -32.17 33.70
C LEU A 358 -2.42 -33.27 34.76
N GLY A 359 -2.57 -34.54 34.33
CA GLY A 359 -2.64 -35.69 35.24
C GLY A 359 -1.29 -36.13 35.80
N SER A 360 -0.18 -35.48 35.41
CA SER A 360 1.14 -35.79 35.98
C SER A 360 1.29 -35.21 37.38
N SER A 361 1.85 -35.99 38.32
CA SER A 361 2.11 -35.50 39.70
C SER A 361 2.99 -34.25 39.72
N ARG A 362 3.81 -34.08 38.68
CA ARG A 362 4.67 -32.92 38.46
C ARG A 362 3.89 -31.61 38.27
N PHE A 363 2.69 -31.66 37.71
CA PHE A 363 1.86 -30.46 37.53
C PHE A 363 1.36 -29.92 38.88
N THR A 364 0.90 -30.80 39.78
CA THR A 364 0.42 -30.40 41.11
C THR A 364 1.56 -30.03 42.05
N GLU A 365 2.71 -30.70 41.96
CA GLU A 365 3.86 -30.44 42.84
C GLU A 365 4.64 -29.18 42.45
N ASN A 366 4.74 -28.88 41.15
CA ASN A 366 5.56 -27.77 40.67
C ASN A 366 5.00 -27.17 39.36
N THR A 367 3.83 -26.53 39.47
CA THR A 367 3.16 -25.82 38.37
C THR A 367 4.08 -24.88 37.62
N GLY A 368 4.91 -24.12 38.33
CA GLY A 368 5.83 -23.16 37.73
C GLY A 368 6.80 -23.81 36.74
N ARG A 369 7.37 -24.98 37.06
CA ARG A 369 8.27 -25.71 36.15
C ARG A 369 7.54 -26.23 34.91
N CYS A 370 6.32 -26.73 35.07
CA CYS A 370 5.50 -27.20 33.94
C CYS A 370 5.11 -26.06 33.00
N LEU A 371 4.78 -24.89 33.54
CA LEU A 371 4.41 -23.71 32.75
C LEU A 371 5.62 -23.04 32.07
N ARG A 372 6.83 -23.16 32.63
CA ARG A 372 8.06 -22.78 31.93
C ARG A 372 8.33 -23.65 30.71
N GLN A 373 8.00 -24.94 30.79
CA GLN A 373 8.17 -25.88 29.69
C GLN A 373 7.06 -25.80 28.64
N ASN A 374 5.87 -25.34 29.05
CA ASN A 374 4.68 -25.25 28.19
C ASN A 374 3.94 -23.93 28.49
N PRO A 375 4.39 -22.80 27.92
CA PRO A 375 3.87 -21.47 28.28
C PRO A 375 2.39 -21.27 27.92
N GLY A 376 1.89 -21.96 26.90
CA GLY A 376 0.48 -21.91 26.46
C GLY A 376 -0.43 -22.94 27.11
N LEU A 377 0.07 -23.78 28.03
CA LEU A 377 -0.70 -24.91 28.59
C LEU A 377 -2.04 -24.48 29.21
N LEU A 378 -2.06 -23.41 30.01
CA LEU A 378 -3.29 -22.95 30.67
C LEU A 378 -4.29 -22.35 29.68
N HIS A 379 -3.81 -21.63 28.67
CA HIS A 379 -4.65 -21.13 27.58
C HIS A 379 -5.24 -22.26 26.75
N CYS A 380 -4.43 -23.28 26.41
CA CYS A 380 -4.91 -24.50 25.73
C CYS A 380 -5.98 -25.20 26.57
N PHE A 381 -5.68 -25.41 27.84
CA PHE A 381 -6.57 -26.11 28.76
C PHE A 381 -7.89 -25.36 28.91
N ASP A 382 -7.85 -24.04 29.12
CA ASP A 382 -9.04 -23.21 29.24
C ASP A 382 -9.93 -23.30 27.99
N PHE A 383 -9.32 -23.19 26.80
CA PHE A 383 -10.03 -23.30 25.53
C PHE A 383 -10.68 -24.69 25.35
N VAL A 384 -9.90 -25.76 25.50
CA VAL A 384 -10.38 -27.14 25.31
C VAL A 384 -11.42 -27.53 26.36
N HIS A 385 -11.24 -27.08 27.61
CA HIS A 385 -12.20 -27.30 28.68
C HIS A 385 -13.51 -26.57 28.41
N HIS A 386 -13.46 -25.29 28.02
CA HIS A 386 -14.64 -24.53 27.63
C HIS A 386 -15.37 -25.18 26.44
N TYR A 387 -14.65 -25.60 25.40
CA TYR A 387 -15.19 -26.35 24.27
C TYR A 387 -15.91 -27.64 24.71
N SER A 388 -15.26 -28.42 25.58
CA SER A 388 -15.78 -29.70 26.06
C SER A 388 -17.10 -29.56 26.82
N LEU A 389 -17.25 -28.49 27.59
CA LEU A 389 -18.48 -28.20 28.34
C LEU A 389 -19.63 -27.76 27.41
N HIS A 390 -19.34 -26.92 26.42
CA HIS A 390 -20.35 -26.34 25.52
C HIS A 390 -20.67 -27.24 24.31
N CYS A 391 -19.93 -28.33 24.11
CA CYS A 391 -20.25 -29.32 23.08
C CYS A 391 -21.58 -30.03 23.40
N PRO A 392 -22.58 -30.04 22.48
CA PRO A 392 -23.86 -30.68 22.74
C PRO A 392 -23.71 -32.19 22.97
N THR A 393 -24.47 -32.73 23.91
CA THR A 393 -24.39 -34.14 24.36
C THR A 393 -24.40 -35.21 23.26
N PRO A 394 -25.17 -35.10 22.14
CA PRO A 394 -25.10 -36.07 21.05
C PRO A 394 -23.79 -36.02 20.24
N ALA A 395 -23.08 -34.89 20.25
CA ALA A 395 -21.81 -34.70 19.54
C ALA A 395 -20.57 -34.98 20.43
N ARG A 396 -20.77 -35.23 21.74
CA ARG A 396 -19.68 -35.55 22.67
C ARG A 396 -19.16 -36.96 22.43
N GLY A 397 -18.11 -37.05 21.61
CA GLY A 397 -17.32 -38.26 21.42
C GLY A 397 -16.67 -38.76 22.72
N TRP A 398 -16.19 -40.00 22.70
CA TRP A 398 -15.58 -40.64 23.87
C TRP A 398 -14.41 -39.83 24.45
N ALA A 399 -13.61 -39.19 23.59
CA ALA A 399 -12.43 -38.42 23.98
C ALA A 399 -12.79 -37.22 24.86
N ILE A 400 -13.88 -36.51 24.53
CA ILE A 400 -14.37 -35.37 25.30
C ILE A 400 -14.86 -35.84 26.68
N ARG A 401 -15.60 -36.96 26.73
CA ARG A 401 -16.07 -37.56 27.99
C ARG A 401 -14.89 -38.02 28.86
N TYR A 402 -13.91 -38.67 28.25
CA TYR A 402 -12.69 -39.10 28.93
C TYR A 402 -11.93 -37.91 29.51
N PHE A 403 -11.77 -36.84 28.73
CA PHE A 403 -11.10 -35.62 29.16
C PHE A 403 -11.79 -35.02 30.37
N ILE A 404 -13.09 -34.72 30.30
CA ILE A 404 -13.88 -34.14 31.40
C ILE A 404 -13.73 -34.95 32.69
N ASN A 405 -13.76 -36.28 32.61
CA ASN A 405 -13.66 -37.16 33.78
C ASN A 405 -12.25 -37.26 34.38
N ARG A 406 -11.20 -36.88 33.64
CA ARG A 406 -9.78 -37.03 34.03
C ARG A 406 -9.10 -35.69 34.34
N VAL A 407 -9.75 -34.56 34.07
CA VAL A 407 -9.19 -33.25 34.38
C VAL A 407 -8.99 -33.10 35.90
N PRO A 408 -7.80 -32.71 36.39
CA PRO A 408 -7.60 -32.45 37.82
C PRO A 408 -8.43 -31.25 38.28
N ASN A 409 -9.13 -31.39 39.42
CA ASN A 409 -9.85 -30.28 40.10
C ASN A 409 -8.95 -29.06 40.32
N TYR A 410 -7.67 -29.30 40.63
CA TYR A 410 -6.65 -28.28 40.78
C TYR A 410 -6.50 -27.39 39.53
N ALA A 411 -6.47 -27.97 38.33
CA ALA A 411 -6.31 -27.22 37.08
C ALA A 411 -7.53 -26.33 36.80
N ILE A 412 -8.74 -26.83 37.09
CA ILE A 412 -9.99 -26.11 36.93
C ILE A 412 -10.03 -24.91 37.88
N ARG A 413 -9.75 -25.13 39.18
CA ARG A 413 -9.69 -24.07 40.19
C ARG A 413 -8.66 -23.00 39.82
N LEU A 414 -7.49 -23.40 39.35
CA LEU A 414 -6.40 -22.48 38.97
C LEU A 414 -6.82 -21.50 37.88
N VAL A 415 -7.44 -22.01 36.81
CA VAL A 415 -7.92 -21.17 35.71
C VAL A 415 -9.08 -20.26 36.15
N GLN A 416 -9.99 -20.77 36.99
CA GLN A 416 -11.10 -19.97 37.52
C GLN A 416 -10.61 -18.81 38.38
N GLU A 417 -9.68 -19.05 39.30
CA GLU A 417 -9.08 -18.03 40.17
C GLU A 417 -8.30 -16.98 39.37
N LEU A 418 -7.49 -17.41 38.40
CA LEU A 418 -6.78 -16.50 37.48
C LEU A 418 -7.77 -15.57 36.76
N LYS A 419 -8.90 -16.10 36.29
CA LYS A 419 -9.95 -15.32 35.63
C LYS A 419 -10.68 -14.38 36.59
N GLN A 420 -11.01 -14.82 37.80
CA GLN A 420 -11.68 -13.98 38.80
C GLN A 420 -10.84 -12.75 39.18
N HIS A 421 -9.52 -12.93 39.28
CA HIS A 421 -8.59 -11.85 39.58
C HIS A 421 -8.09 -11.06 38.36
N ASN A 422 -8.64 -11.31 37.15
CA ASN A 422 -8.19 -10.70 35.89
C ASN A 422 -6.67 -10.87 35.62
N LEU A 423 -6.10 -11.99 36.04
CA LEU A 423 -4.69 -12.33 35.85
C LEU A 423 -4.49 -13.11 34.54
N PRO A 424 -3.33 -12.94 33.85
CA PRO A 424 -3.07 -13.66 32.60
C PRO A 424 -2.90 -15.16 32.85
N LEU A 425 -3.42 -16.02 31.98
CA LEU A 425 -3.26 -17.48 32.04
C LEU A 425 -1.84 -17.94 31.64
N THR A 426 -0.85 -17.40 32.31
CA THR A 426 0.58 -17.59 32.08
C THR A 426 1.27 -17.85 33.40
N LEU A 427 2.53 -18.31 33.36
CA LEU A 427 3.37 -18.44 34.56
C LEU A 427 3.33 -17.17 35.42
N ARG A 428 3.42 -15.99 34.80
CA ARG A 428 3.41 -14.70 35.50
C ARG A 428 2.11 -14.47 36.28
N GLY A 429 0.96 -14.87 35.74
CA GLY A 429 -0.30 -14.76 36.45
C GLY A 429 -0.38 -15.72 37.63
N VAL A 430 0.20 -16.91 37.49
CA VAL A 430 0.31 -17.88 38.59
C VAL A 430 1.27 -17.39 39.68
N GLU A 431 2.37 -16.73 39.33
CA GLU A 431 3.30 -16.12 40.29
C GLU A 431 2.71 -14.89 41.00
N MET A 432 1.80 -14.17 40.35
CA MET A 432 1.05 -13.05 40.95
C MET A 432 -0.07 -13.52 41.88
N LEU A 433 -0.57 -14.74 41.68
CA LEU A 433 -1.48 -15.39 42.61
C LEU A 433 -0.66 -15.88 43.81
N ASP A 434 -0.93 -15.33 45.00
CA ASP A 434 -0.33 -15.79 46.24
C ASP A 434 -0.82 -17.23 46.57
N LEU A 435 -0.12 -18.22 46.00
CA LEU A 435 -0.34 -19.66 46.21
C LEU A 435 -0.05 -20.11 47.65
N SER A 436 0.40 -19.21 48.53
CA SER A 436 0.62 -19.47 49.96
C SER A 436 -0.67 -19.82 50.71
N SER A 437 -1.83 -19.41 50.17
CA SER A 437 -3.16 -19.80 50.64
C SER A 437 -3.61 -21.19 50.14
N TRP A 438 -2.93 -21.74 49.14
CA TRP A 438 -3.24 -23.04 48.52
C TRP A 438 -2.51 -24.19 49.22
N LYS A 439 -2.56 -24.24 50.55
CA LYS A 439 -2.16 -25.46 51.28
C LYS A 439 -3.13 -26.58 50.95
N VAL A 440 -2.84 -27.27 49.86
CA VAL A 440 -2.87 -28.72 49.70
C VAL A 440 -3.85 -29.40 50.65
N GLU A 441 -5.12 -29.50 50.24
CA GLU A 441 -6.00 -30.61 50.62
C GLU A 441 -5.47 -31.90 49.94
N SER A 442 -4.20 -32.25 50.16
CA SER A 442 -3.73 -33.61 49.90
C SER A 442 -4.30 -34.44 51.02
N HIS A 443 -5.42 -35.11 50.78
CA HIS A 443 -5.57 -36.55 51.09
C HIS A 443 -6.97 -37.10 50.78
N GLU A 444 -7.99 -36.30 50.48
CA GLU A 444 -9.36 -36.84 50.37
C GLU A 444 -9.91 -37.08 48.94
N ASP A 445 -9.34 -36.50 47.88
CA ASP A 445 -9.92 -36.66 46.53
C ASP A 445 -9.64 -38.01 45.83
N ARG A 446 -9.01 -38.98 46.52
CA ARG A 446 -8.97 -40.38 46.06
C ARG A 446 -10.22 -41.19 46.43
N ALA A 447 -11.11 -40.66 47.27
CA ALA A 447 -12.26 -41.42 47.78
C ALA A 447 -13.60 -41.19 47.04
N ALA A 448 -13.68 -40.27 46.06
CA ALA A 448 -14.89 -40.09 45.25
C ALA A 448 -14.92 -40.95 43.96
N GLN A 449 -13.95 -41.86 43.78
CA GLN A 449 -14.10 -43.00 42.88
C GLN A 449 -14.76 -44.11 43.68
N PHE A 450 -16.10 -44.22 43.59
CA PHE A 450 -16.98 -45.37 43.97
C PHE A 450 -18.27 -44.90 44.64
N VAL A 451 -19.08 -44.05 44.00
CA VAL A 451 -20.56 -44.12 44.16
C VAL A 451 -21.21 -43.72 42.83
N PHE A 452 -21.38 -44.69 41.95
CA PHE A 452 -22.53 -44.77 41.04
C PHE A 452 -22.87 -46.26 40.92
N SER A 453 -23.65 -46.73 41.89
CA SER A 453 -24.45 -47.94 41.79
C SER A 453 -25.91 -47.52 41.84
N GLY A 454 -26.66 -47.80 40.78
CA GLY A 454 -28.09 -47.49 40.63
C GLY A 454 -28.41 -46.99 39.25
#